data_AF-K1YHU1-F1
#
_entry.id   AF-K1YHU1-F1
#
_cell.length_a   1.000
_cell.length_b   1.000
_cell.length_c   1.000
_cell.angle_alpha   90.00
_cell.angle_beta   90.00
_cell.angle_gamma   90.00
#
_symmetry.space_group_name_H-M   'P 1'
#
loop_
_entity.id
_entity.type
_entity.pdbx_description
1 polymer ?
#
loop_
_entity_poly.entity_id
_entity_poly.type
_entity_poly.pdbx_seq_one_letter_code
_entity_poly.pdbx_strand_id
1 'polypeptide(L)'
;MTGKRRAPAEVQAVDEIYNVARADADQELAKVKESLQGVHECAVKVGRIQAFRSMQLLAEFMEMKQVAQLIDSKEYLKIPGVKSIEDYFDQQGIKHRTGYNNLRIARNLEPNELQLLAVLGFTRRDLLGYASLPEEKRLEIKEGKVINLESASREEIKDLIEQVVVENRQAKDEAQKSKQADKRLLELKQKKILDQEKEITELEAKIEIQAVSKGLTPDEHAFVKRIEAHRVLVQGSLIALEPNELSIEFPIELTPRMRATVISTVHNLKMQILALYDTVVTEIGDPVMNPELLEEYERWEAEQKG
;
A
#
# COMPACT_ATOMS: atom_id res chain seq x y z
N MET A 1 45.24 19.06 -20.16
CA MET A 1 44.92 17.68 -19.73
C MET A 1 44.40 17.75 -18.31
N THR A 2 43.08 17.73 -18.11
CA THR A 2 42.44 17.85 -16.79
C THR A 2 42.41 16.48 -16.12
N GLY A 3 43.30 16.26 -15.15
CA GLY A 3 43.36 15.05 -14.35
C GLY A 3 42.24 15.01 -13.32
N LYS A 4 41.28 14.09 -13.49
CA LYS A 4 40.28 13.77 -12.47
C LYS A 4 40.99 13.18 -11.25
N ARG A 5 40.97 13.90 -10.10
CA ARG A 5 41.36 13.35 -8.79
C ARG A 5 40.45 12.15 -8.48
N ARG A 6 41.04 10.97 -8.24
CA ARG A 6 40.31 9.76 -7.83
C ARG A 6 39.84 9.92 -6.38
N ALA A 7 38.56 9.71 -6.13
CA ALA A 7 37.99 9.69 -4.78
C ALA A 7 38.60 8.58 -3.91
N PRO A 8 38.75 8.78 -2.59
CA PRO A 8 39.29 7.80 -1.66
C PRO A 8 38.44 6.52 -1.59
N ALA A 9 39.09 5.38 -1.35
CA ALA A 9 38.50 4.04 -1.49
C ALA A 9 37.30 3.77 -0.56
N GLU A 10 37.24 4.41 0.61
CA GLU A 10 36.10 4.32 1.53
C GLU A 10 34.83 5.01 1.01
N VAL A 11 34.96 6.16 0.33
CA VAL A 11 33.83 6.83 -0.31
C VAL A 11 33.29 5.98 -1.46
N GLN A 12 34.18 5.28 -2.17
CA GLN A 12 33.76 4.32 -3.22
C GLN A 12 33.00 3.12 -2.63
N ALA A 13 33.41 2.60 -1.47
CA ALA A 13 32.74 1.46 -0.83
C ALA A 13 31.37 1.83 -0.24
N VAL A 14 31.25 3.01 0.40
CA VAL A 14 29.96 3.50 0.91
C VAL A 14 29.01 3.85 -0.24
N ASP A 15 29.53 4.46 -1.31
CA ASP A 15 28.76 4.70 -2.52
C ASP A 15 28.33 3.36 -3.16
N GLU A 16 29.18 2.34 -3.18
CA GLU A 16 28.82 1.00 -3.68
C GLU A 16 27.70 0.35 -2.86
N ILE A 17 27.78 0.38 -1.52
CA ILE A 17 26.73 -0.19 -0.65
C ILE A 17 25.41 0.57 -0.83
N TYR A 18 25.45 1.91 -0.88
CA TYR A 18 24.26 2.73 -1.11
C TYR A 18 23.67 2.48 -2.50
N ASN A 19 24.50 2.33 -3.53
CA ASN A 19 24.07 2.04 -4.89
C ASN A 19 23.46 0.64 -5.01
N VAL A 20 23.99 -0.37 -4.31
CA VAL A 20 23.41 -1.73 -4.26
C VAL A 20 22.07 -1.71 -3.54
N ALA A 21 21.97 -1.10 -2.36
CA ALA A 21 20.71 -1.01 -1.61
C ALA A 21 19.62 -0.25 -2.38
N ARG A 22 20.01 0.81 -3.10
CA ARG A 22 19.11 1.55 -3.99
C ARG A 22 18.68 0.72 -5.20
N ALA A 23 19.60 -0.03 -5.81
CA ALA A 23 19.28 -0.92 -6.93
C ALA A 23 18.31 -2.05 -6.51
N ASP A 24 18.49 -2.63 -5.32
CA ASP A 24 17.59 -3.64 -4.77
C ASP A 24 16.20 -3.06 -4.49
N ALA A 25 16.12 -1.87 -3.87
CA ALA A 25 14.86 -1.17 -3.63
C ALA A 25 14.14 -0.79 -4.94
N ASP A 26 14.87 -0.31 -5.94
CA ASP A 26 14.33 -0.01 -7.26
C ASP A 26 13.84 -1.28 -7.98
N GLN A 27 14.52 -2.42 -7.79
CA GLN A 27 14.11 -3.71 -8.34
C GLN A 27 12.84 -4.26 -7.67
N GLU A 28 12.71 -4.14 -6.34
CA GLU A 28 11.47 -4.51 -5.63
C GLU A 28 10.31 -3.59 -6.01
N LEU A 29 10.53 -2.28 -6.10
CA LEU A 29 9.52 -1.33 -6.58
C LEU A 29 9.10 -1.61 -8.02
N ALA A 30 10.02 -2.01 -8.89
CA ALA A 30 9.71 -2.42 -10.26
C ALA A 30 8.81 -3.67 -10.28
N LYS A 31 9.13 -4.70 -9.47
CA LYS A 31 8.31 -5.92 -9.35
C LYS A 31 6.90 -5.63 -8.81
N VAL A 32 6.78 -4.74 -7.83
CA VAL A 32 5.47 -4.34 -7.27
C VAL A 32 4.67 -3.52 -8.29
N LYS A 33 5.32 -2.62 -9.04
CA LYS A 33 4.65 -1.87 -10.12
C LYS A 33 4.18 -2.80 -11.24
N GLU A 34 4.99 -3.77 -11.64
CA GLU A 34 4.65 -4.75 -12.66
C GLU A 34 3.48 -5.65 -12.21
N SER A 35 3.47 -6.09 -10.95
CA SER A 35 2.35 -6.89 -10.42
C SER A 35 1.05 -6.07 -10.32
N LEU A 36 1.12 -4.81 -9.89
CA LEU A 36 -0.02 -3.89 -9.87
C LEU A 36 -0.53 -3.59 -11.28
N GLN A 37 0.36 -3.41 -12.25
CA GLN A 37 0.00 -3.26 -13.66
C GLN A 37 -0.70 -4.53 -14.18
N GLY A 38 -0.19 -5.72 -13.86
CA GLY A 38 -0.83 -6.98 -14.23
C GLY A 38 -2.24 -7.12 -13.65
N VAL A 39 -2.44 -6.79 -12.37
CA VAL A 39 -3.76 -6.81 -11.73
C VAL A 39 -4.70 -5.78 -12.37
N HIS A 40 -4.22 -4.58 -12.65
CA HIS A 40 -5.00 -3.55 -13.31
C HIS A 40 -5.43 -3.97 -14.72
N GLU A 41 -4.52 -4.53 -15.52
CA GLU A 41 -4.84 -5.04 -16.86
C GLU A 41 -5.85 -6.18 -16.81
N CYS A 42 -5.73 -7.10 -15.85
CA CYS A 42 -6.72 -8.16 -15.63
C CYS A 42 -8.09 -7.58 -15.29
N ALA A 43 -8.16 -6.61 -14.37
CA ALA A 43 -9.42 -5.95 -14.00
C ALA A 43 -10.06 -5.22 -15.19
N VAL A 44 -9.27 -4.51 -16.01
CA VAL A 44 -9.75 -3.85 -17.23
C VAL A 44 -10.28 -4.87 -18.24
N LYS A 45 -9.59 -6.00 -18.44
CA LYS A 45 -10.06 -7.08 -19.33
C LYS A 45 -11.37 -7.69 -18.85
N VAL A 46 -11.49 -7.97 -17.55
CA VAL A 46 -12.73 -8.48 -16.94
C VAL A 46 -13.87 -7.47 -17.10
N GLY A 47 -13.64 -6.19 -16.81
CA GLY A 47 -14.63 -5.13 -17.00
C GLY A 47 -15.12 -5.02 -18.45
N ARG A 48 -14.20 -5.14 -19.43
CA ARG A 48 -14.58 -5.19 -20.86
C ARG A 48 -15.43 -6.41 -21.18
N ILE A 49 -15.06 -7.60 -20.71
CA ILE A 49 -15.85 -8.83 -20.92
C ILE A 49 -17.26 -8.68 -20.34
N GLN A 50 -17.38 -8.12 -19.15
CA GLN A 50 -18.67 -7.86 -18.52
C GLN A 50 -19.50 -6.87 -19.35
N ALA A 51 -18.92 -5.75 -19.77
CA ALA A 51 -19.60 -4.77 -20.62
C ALA A 51 -20.11 -5.38 -21.94
N PHE A 52 -19.29 -6.19 -22.62
CA PHE A 52 -19.71 -6.89 -23.83
C PHE A 52 -20.85 -7.88 -23.58
N ARG A 53 -20.81 -8.63 -22.46
CA ARG A 53 -21.92 -9.53 -22.08
C ARG A 53 -23.21 -8.75 -21.80
N SER A 54 -23.13 -7.61 -21.11
CA SER A 54 -24.29 -6.76 -20.85
C SER A 54 -24.87 -6.19 -22.14
N MET A 55 -24.02 -5.74 -23.07
CA MET A 55 -24.46 -5.26 -24.39
C MET A 55 -25.13 -6.37 -25.21
N GLN A 56 -24.55 -7.58 -25.22
CA GLN A 56 -25.14 -8.73 -25.90
C GLN A 56 -26.52 -9.05 -25.32
N LEU A 57 -26.65 -9.08 -24.00
CA LEU A 57 -27.91 -9.38 -23.33
C LEU A 57 -28.97 -8.31 -23.59
N LEU A 58 -28.57 -7.04 -23.69
CA LEU A 58 -29.46 -5.94 -24.07
C LEU A 58 -29.93 -6.05 -25.53
N ALA A 59 -29.04 -6.38 -26.46
CA ALA A 59 -29.39 -6.57 -27.87
C ALA A 59 -30.41 -7.69 -28.04
N GLU A 60 -30.15 -8.85 -27.42
CA GLU A 60 -31.05 -10.00 -27.42
C GLU A 60 -32.42 -9.67 -26.78
N PHE A 61 -32.41 -8.86 -25.71
CA PHE A 61 -33.64 -8.40 -25.09
C PHE A 61 -34.45 -7.49 -26.02
N MET A 62 -33.81 -6.56 -26.74
CA MET A 62 -34.48 -5.66 -27.67
C MET A 62 -35.12 -6.42 -28.85
N GLU A 63 -34.41 -7.41 -29.39
CA GLU A 63 -34.95 -8.34 -30.39
C GLU A 63 -36.19 -9.06 -29.85
N MET A 64 -36.11 -9.59 -28.62
CA MET A 64 -37.24 -10.28 -28.00
C MET A 64 -38.40 -9.34 -27.66
N LYS A 65 -38.15 -8.06 -27.40
CA LYS A 65 -39.20 -7.05 -27.19
C LYS A 65 -39.94 -6.74 -28.49
N GLN A 66 -39.25 -6.71 -29.63
CA GLN A 66 -39.90 -6.63 -30.95
C GLN A 66 -40.72 -7.89 -31.25
N VAL A 67 -40.18 -9.07 -30.96
CA VAL A 67 -40.92 -10.34 -31.10
C VAL A 67 -42.16 -10.36 -30.21
N ALA A 68 -42.06 -9.87 -28.98
CA ALA A 68 -43.21 -9.75 -28.07
C ALA A 68 -44.28 -8.83 -28.66
N GLN A 69 -43.89 -7.66 -29.20
CA GLN A 69 -44.82 -6.73 -29.86
C GLN A 69 -45.53 -7.37 -31.06
N LEU A 70 -44.80 -8.08 -31.93
CA LEU A 70 -45.35 -8.80 -33.08
C LEU A 70 -46.35 -9.90 -32.67
N ILE A 71 -46.08 -10.57 -31.55
CA ILE A 71 -46.95 -11.61 -31.00
C ILE A 71 -48.20 -10.99 -30.37
N ASP A 72 -48.04 -9.92 -29.59
CA ASP A 72 -49.14 -9.24 -28.90
C ASP A 72 -50.08 -8.54 -29.89
N SER A 73 -49.55 -7.98 -30.98
CA SER A 73 -50.31 -7.41 -32.09
C SER A 73 -50.92 -8.47 -33.04
N LYS A 74 -50.59 -9.75 -32.83
CA LYS A 74 -50.95 -10.87 -33.71
C LYS A 74 -50.49 -10.73 -35.16
N GLU A 75 -49.48 -9.90 -35.42
CA GLU A 75 -48.95 -9.70 -36.77
C GLU A 75 -48.23 -10.91 -37.33
N TYR A 76 -47.72 -11.79 -36.48
CA TYR A 76 -47.14 -13.06 -36.87
C TYR A 76 -48.09 -13.94 -37.71
N LEU A 77 -49.42 -13.77 -37.59
CA LEU A 77 -50.42 -14.48 -38.40
C LEU A 77 -50.45 -14.02 -39.87
N LYS A 78 -49.83 -12.88 -40.19
CA LYS A 78 -49.67 -12.41 -41.57
C LYS A 78 -48.57 -13.19 -42.32
N ILE A 79 -47.76 -13.99 -41.61
CA ILE A 79 -46.66 -14.75 -42.20
C ILE A 79 -47.24 -16.07 -42.79
N PRO A 80 -46.98 -16.36 -44.07
CA PRO A 80 -47.48 -17.58 -44.70
C PRO A 80 -47.02 -18.84 -43.97
N GLY A 81 -47.97 -19.71 -43.60
CA GLY A 81 -47.70 -20.98 -42.93
C GLY A 81 -47.71 -20.93 -41.40
N VAL A 82 -47.77 -19.74 -40.78
CA VAL A 82 -47.78 -19.58 -39.33
C VAL A 82 -49.22 -19.47 -38.82
N LYS A 83 -49.63 -20.41 -37.94
CA LYS A 83 -50.98 -20.43 -37.35
C LYS A 83 -50.96 -20.22 -35.84
N SER A 84 -49.83 -20.48 -35.21
CA SER A 84 -49.61 -20.38 -33.77
C SER A 84 -48.28 -19.69 -33.46
N ILE A 85 -48.10 -19.30 -32.21
CA ILE A 85 -46.81 -18.78 -31.71
C ILE A 85 -45.72 -19.85 -31.81
N GLU A 86 -46.09 -21.12 -31.68
CA GLU A 86 -45.17 -22.25 -31.80
C GLU A 86 -44.63 -22.37 -33.22
N ASP A 87 -45.51 -22.30 -34.24
CA ASP A 87 -45.09 -22.29 -35.65
C ASP A 87 -44.17 -21.10 -35.97
N TYR A 88 -44.44 -19.95 -35.35
CA TYR A 88 -43.59 -18.77 -35.49
C TYR A 88 -42.20 -18.99 -34.89
N PHE A 89 -42.12 -19.58 -33.69
CA PHE A 89 -40.85 -19.91 -33.05
C PHE A 89 -40.05 -20.95 -33.84
N ASP A 90 -40.71 -21.97 -34.38
CA ASP A 90 -40.06 -22.98 -35.22
C ASP A 90 -39.48 -22.37 -36.50
N GLN A 91 -40.22 -21.47 -37.15
CA GLN A 91 -39.74 -20.78 -38.35
C GLN A 91 -38.54 -19.86 -38.06
N GLN A 92 -38.47 -19.27 -36.87
CA GLN A 92 -37.35 -18.43 -36.43
C GLN A 92 -36.19 -19.25 -35.81
N GLY A 93 -36.31 -20.58 -35.72
CA GLY A 93 -35.30 -21.44 -35.09
C GLY A 93 -35.16 -21.25 -33.58
N ILE A 94 -36.19 -20.70 -32.91
CA ILE A 94 -36.21 -20.46 -31.47
C ILE A 94 -36.84 -21.66 -30.79
N LYS A 95 -36.11 -22.33 -29.89
CA LYS A 95 -36.68 -23.41 -29.08
C LYS A 95 -37.85 -22.88 -28.23
N HIS A 96 -39.01 -23.54 -28.27
CA HIS A 96 -40.23 -23.07 -27.59
C HIS A 96 -40.00 -22.66 -26.13
N ARG A 97 -39.38 -23.51 -25.30
CA ARG A 97 -39.11 -23.22 -23.88
C ARG A 97 -38.28 -21.93 -23.71
N THR A 98 -37.29 -21.73 -24.56
CA THR A 98 -36.45 -20.53 -24.54
C THR A 98 -37.23 -19.32 -25.03
N GLY A 99 -38.01 -19.46 -26.11
CA GLY A 99 -38.86 -18.40 -26.65
C GLY A 99 -39.87 -17.88 -25.63
N TYR A 100 -40.59 -18.77 -24.94
CA TYR A 100 -41.54 -18.38 -23.90
C TYR A 100 -40.88 -17.73 -22.68
N ASN A 101 -39.73 -18.26 -22.24
CA ASN A 101 -38.97 -17.64 -21.14
C ASN A 101 -38.50 -16.24 -21.51
N ASN A 102 -37.95 -16.07 -22.71
CA ASN A 102 -37.48 -14.79 -23.20
C ASN A 102 -38.63 -13.79 -23.41
N LEU A 103 -39.78 -14.25 -23.90
CA LEU A 103 -40.99 -13.42 -24.00
C LEU A 103 -41.46 -12.93 -22.64
N ARG A 104 -41.41 -13.79 -21.61
CA ARG A 104 -41.77 -13.41 -20.25
C ARG A 104 -40.86 -12.31 -19.72
N ILE A 105 -39.55 -12.39 -20.00
CA ILE A 105 -38.59 -11.33 -19.66
C ILE A 105 -38.92 -10.05 -20.45
N ALA A 106 -39.09 -10.16 -21.77
CA ALA A 106 -39.29 -9.04 -22.68
C ALA A 106 -40.58 -8.24 -22.42
N ARG A 107 -41.67 -8.93 -22.03
CA ARG A 107 -42.95 -8.30 -21.71
C ARG A 107 -42.97 -7.60 -20.36
N ASN A 108 -42.24 -8.14 -19.40
CA ASN A 108 -42.33 -7.68 -18.03
C ASN A 108 -41.27 -6.62 -17.71
N LEU A 109 -40.09 -6.66 -18.33
CA LEU A 109 -38.99 -5.73 -18.02
C LEU A 109 -38.93 -4.55 -18.98
N GLU A 110 -38.39 -3.44 -18.47
CA GLU A 110 -38.02 -2.29 -19.30
C GLU A 110 -36.53 -2.29 -19.65
N PRO A 111 -36.11 -1.68 -20.80
CA PRO A 111 -34.72 -1.66 -21.23
C PRO A 111 -33.77 -1.11 -20.16
N ASN A 112 -34.19 -0.06 -19.45
CA ASN A 112 -33.40 0.57 -18.38
C ASN A 112 -33.20 -0.38 -17.18
N GLU A 113 -34.19 -1.20 -16.85
CA GLU A 113 -34.11 -2.16 -15.76
C GLU A 113 -33.18 -3.32 -16.12
N LEU A 114 -33.27 -3.80 -17.35
CA LEU A 114 -32.39 -4.83 -17.87
C LEU A 114 -30.94 -4.35 -17.94
N GLN A 115 -30.70 -3.11 -18.39
CA GLN A 115 -29.38 -2.52 -18.43
C GLN A 115 -28.76 -2.46 -17.02
N LEU A 116 -29.51 -2.01 -16.02
CA LEU A 116 -29.06 -1.96 -14.63
C LEU A 116 -28.70 -3.35 -14.11
N LEU A 117 -29.60 -4.33 -14.26
CA LEU A 117 -29.39 -5.70 -13.80
C LEU A 117 -28.23 -6.40 -14.53
N ALA A 118 -28.07 -6.13 -15.83
CA ALA A 118 -26.97 -6.65 -16.63
C ALA A 118 -25.61 -6.09 -16.20
N VAL A 119 -25.54 -4.81 -15.79
CA VAL A 119 -24.33 -4.22 -15.20
C VAL A 119 -24.01 -4.87 -13.85
N LEU A 120 -25.03 -5.18 -13.05
CA LEU A 120 -24.89 -5.93 -11.78
C LEU A 120 -24.53 -7.42 -11.96
N GLY A 121 -24.42 -7.89 -13.21
CA GLY A 121 -23.97 -9.25 -13.51
C GLY A 121 -25.08 -10.30 -13.50
N PHE A 122 -26.35 -9.90 -13.55
CA PHE A 122 -27.48 -10.85 -13.61
C PHE A 122 -27.41 -11.68 -14.89
N THR A 123 -27.60 -12.99 -14.76
CA THR A 123 -27.71 -13.90 -15.90
C THR A 123 -29.15 -13.96 -16.42
N ARG A 124 -29.36 -14.55 -17.61
CA ARG A 124 -30.72 -14.79 -18.15
C ARG A 124 -31.62 -15.57 -17.18
N ARG A 125 -31.06 -16.47 -16.37
CA ARG A 125 -31.82 -17.23 -15.38
C ARG A 125 -32.31 -16.32 -14.24
N ASP A 126 -31.46 -15.40 -13.81
CA ASP A 126 -31.78 -14.43 -12.76
C ASP A 126 -32.80 -13.42 -13.25
N LEU A 127 -32.67 -12.96 -14.51
CA LEU A 127 -33.65 -12.09 -15.17
C LEU A 127 -35.01 -12.77 -15.34
N LEU A 128 -35.04 -14.06 -15.63
CA LEU A 128 -36.30 -14.83 -15.68
C LEU A 128 -36.95 -14.89 -14.29
N GLY A 129 -36.15 -15.13 -13.24
CA GLY A 129 -36.61 -15.08 -11.85
C GLY A 129 -37.18 -13.71 -11.50
N TYR A 130 -36.47 -12.65 -11.84
CA TYR A 130 -36.88 -11.26 -11.61
C TYR A 130 -38.15 -10.90 -12.39
N ALA A 131 -38.22 -11.21 -13.69
CA ALA A 131 -39.40 -10.96 -14.53
C ALA A 131 -40.63 -11.80 -14.13
N SER A 132 -40.44 -12.85 -13.33
CA SER A 132 -41.52 -13.68 -12.82
C SER A 132 -42.19 -13.09 -11.57
N LEU A 133 -41.62 -12.06 -10.98
CA LEU A 133 -42.16 -11.39 -9.80
C LEU A 133 -43.29 -10.42 -10.17
N PRO A 134 -44.30 -10.25 -9.29
CA PRO A 134 -45.28 -9.17 -9.41
C PRO A 134 -44.62 -7.79 -9.53
N GLU A 135 -45.25 -6.86 -10.25
CA GLU A 135 -44.72 -5.50 -10.48
C GLU A 135 -44.36 -4.77 -9.18
N GLU A 136 -45.20 -4.88 -8.16
CA GLU A 136 -44.99 -4.33 -6.82
C GLU A 136 -43.67 -4.81 -6.19
N LYS A 137 -43.38 -6.12 -6.26
CA LYS A 137 -42.13 -6.70 -5.73
C LYS A 137 -40.90 -6.30 -6.54
N ARG A 138 -41.07 -6.00 -7.83
CA ARG A 138 -39.97 -5.54 -8.69
C ARG A 138 -39.63 -4.07 -8.40
N LEU A 139 -40.65 -3.25 -8.15
CA LEU A 139 -40.48 -1.89 -7.64
C LEU A 139 -39.80 -1.87 -6.28
N GLU A 140 -40.17 -2.77 -5.36
CA GLU A 140 -39.51 -2.90 -4.04
C GLU A 140 -38.04 -3.30 -4.13
N ILE A 141 -37.69 -4.21 -5.06
CA ILE A 141 -36.28 -4.59 -5.33
C ILE A 141 -35.51 -3.42 -5.96
N LYS A 142 -36.16 -2.67 -6.86
CA LYS A 142 -35.61 -1.47 -7.50
C LYS A 142 -35.37 -0.33 -6.50
N GLU A 143 -36.20 -0.25 -5.45
CA GLU A 143 -36.13 0.76 -4.39
C GLU A 143 -35.38 0.28 -3.12
N GLY A 144 -34.94 -0.99 -3.08
CA GLY A 144 -34.03 -1.51 -2.08
C GLY A 144 -34.64 -1.84 -0.70
N LYS A 145 -35.92 -2.23 -0.62
CA LYS A 145 -36.55 -2.70 0.64
C LYS A 145 -37.29 -4.04 0.50
N VAL A 146 -37.39 -4.75 1.62
CA VAL A 146 -37.51 -6.23 1.75
C VAL A 146 -38.89 -6.67 2.33
N ILE A 147 -39.24 -7.96 2.12
CA ILE A 147 -40.17 -8.89 2.81
C ILE A 147 -41.68 -8.80 2.52
N ASN A 148 -42.29 -9.93 2.10
CA ASN A 148 -43.71 -10.08 1.79
C ASN A 148 -44.52 -10.64 2.99
N LEU A 149 -45.50 -9.88 3.49
CA LEU A 149 -46.25 -10.14 4.74
C LEU A 149 -47.52 -11.00 4.58
N GLU A 150 -47.87 -11.48 3.38
CA GLU A 150 -49.18 -12.12 3.15
C GLU A 150 -49.20 -13.65 3.33
N SER A 151 -48.04 -14.31 3.39
CA SER A 151 -47.94 -15.78 3.55
C SER A 151 -47.39 -16.23 4.90
N ALA A 152 -47.05 -15.30 5.78
CA ALA A 152 -46.45 -15.58 7.08
C ALA A 152 -47.51 -15.46 8.17
N SER A 153 -47.52 -16.40 9.11
CA SER A 153 -48.40 -16.33 10.28
C SER A 153 -48.09 -15.07 11.10
N ARG A 154 -49.09 -14.55 11.82
CA ARG A 154 -48.95 -13.35 12.65
C ARG A 154 -47.86 -13.50 13.73
N GLU A 155 -47.54 -14.73 14.11
CA GLU A 155 -46.46 -15.10 15.03
C GLU A 155 -45.10 -15.09 14.32
N GLU A 156 -44.98 -15.67 13.12
CA GLU A 156 -43.74 -15.62 12.32
C GLU A 156 -43.33 -14.19 11.94
N ILE A 157 -44.30 -13.33 11.62
CA ILE A 157 -44.05 -11.90 11.35
C ILE A 157 -43.53 -11.21 12.60
N LYS A 158 -44.06 -11.57 13.78
CA LYS A 158 -43.67 -10.97 15.05
C LYS A 158 -42.28 -11.43 15.49
N ASP A 159 -41.98 -12.72 15.31
CA ASP A 159 -40.67 -13.31 15.57
C ASP A 159 -39.60 -12.78 14.61
N LEU A 160 -39.92 -12.60 13.32
CA LEU A 160 -39.00 -11.97 12.37
C LEU A 160 -38.77 -10.50 12.66
N ILE A 161 -39.82 -9.76 13.06
CA ILE A 161 -39.67 -8.36 13.47
C ILE A 161 -38.83 -8.29 14.75
N GLU A 162 -39.04 -9.18 15.73
CA GLU A 162 -38.22 -9.24 16.94
C GLU A 162 -36.78 -9.62 16.63
N GLN A 163 -36.53 -10.61 15.76
CA GLN A 163 -35.18 -10.95 15.29
C GLN A 163 -34.51 -9.77 14.59
N VAL A 164 -35.18 -9.11 13.64
CA VAL A 164 -34.61 -7.97 12.90
C VAL A 164 -34.38 -6.77 13.83
N VAL A 165 -35.23 -6.56 14.83
CA VAL A 165 -35.04 -5.51 15.84
C VAL A 165 -33.87 -5.85 16.77
N VAL A 166 -33.72 -7.11 17.17
CA VAL A 166 -32.59 -7.58 17.98
C VAL A 166 -31.29 -7.50 17.19
N GLU A 167 -31.26 -7.96 15.94
CA GLU A 167 -30.11 -7.88 15.05
C GLU A 167 -29.73 -6.43 14.73
N ASN A 168 -30.70 -5.54 14.46
CA ASN A 168 -30.40 -4.11 14.28
C ASN A 168 -29.89 -3.46 15.56
N ARG A 169 -30.40 -3.85 16.73
CA ARG A 169 -29.89 -3.36 18.02
C ARG A 169 -28.47 -3.84 18.26
N GLN A 170 -28.19 -5.13 18.01
CA GLN A 170 -26.84 -5.68 18.12
C GLN A 170 -25.86 -5.02 17.14
N ALA A 171 -26.24 -4.85 15.88
CA ALA A 171 -25.42 -4.18 14.88
C ALA A 171 -25.18 -2.70 15.24
N LYS A 172 -26.18 -1.99 15.78
CA LYS A 172 -26.01 -0.61 16.27
C LYS A 172 -25.10 -0.55 17.49
N ASP A 173 -25.27 -1.46 18.44
CA ASP A 173 -24.44 -1.54 19.64
C ASP A 173 -22.99 -1.90 19.29
N GLU A 174 -22.76 -2.80 18.34
CA GLU A 174 -21.43 -3.14 17.82
C GLU A 174 -20.81 -1.96 17.07
N ALA A 175 -21.56 -1.29 16.18
CA ALA A 175 -21.08 -0.11 15.49
C ALA A 175 -20.76 1.04 16.46
N GLN A 176 -21.56 1.20 17.53
CA GLN A 176 -21.33 2.19 18.58
C GLN A 176 -20.12 1.84 19.44
N LYS A 177 -19.93 0.56 19.79
CA LYS A 177 -18.73 0.06 20.48
C LYS A 177 -17.48 0.23 19.62
N SER A 178 -17.55 -0.08 18.32
CA SER A 178 -16.46 0.16 17.37
C SER A 178 -16.12 1.64 17.29
N LYS A 179 -17.10 2.53 17.11
CA LYS A 179 -16.88 3.97 17.11
C LYS A 179 -16.28 4.49 18.42
N GLN A 180 -16.69 3.95 19.57
CA GLN A 180 -16.10 4.30 20.86
C GLN A 180 -14.65 3.78 20.98
N ALA A 181 -14.37 2.57 20.49
CA ALA A 181 -13.01 2.02 20.44
C ALA A 181 -12.10 2.84 19.52
N ASP A 182 -12.59 3.22 18.33
CA ASP A 182 -11.87 4.06 17.38
C ASP A 182 -11.62 5.46 17.95
N LYS A 183 -12.61 6.03 18.65
CA LYS A 183 -12.46 7.33 19.33
C LYS A 183 -11.40 7.25 20.43
N ARG A 184 -11.42 6.20 21.26
CA ARG A 184 -10.38 5.97 22.29
C ARG A 184 -9.00 5.76 21.66
N LEU A 185 -8.91 5.05 20.54
CA LEU A 185 -7.66 4.84 19.81
C LEU A 185 -7.12 6.17 19.25
N LEU A 186 -8.01 7.01 18.70
CA LEU A 186 -7.65 8.35 18.23
C LEU A 186 -7.18 9.24 19.37
N GLU A 187 -7.87 9.25 20.51
CA GLU A 187 -7.47 9.99 21.71
C GLU A 187 -6.08 9.52 22.22
N LEU A 188 -5.83 8.21 22.25
CA LEU A 188 -4.52 7.66 22.61
C LEU A 188 -3.41 8.05 21.63
N LYS A 189 -3.68 7.99 20.32
CA LYS A 189 -2.73 8.42 19.29
C LYS A 189 -2.43 9.91 19.40
N GLN A 190 -3.46 10.73 19.61
CA GLN A 190 -3.31 12.17 19.73
C GLN A 190 -2.55 12.56 21.01
N LYS A 191 -2.80 11.86 22.12
CA LYS A 191 -1.99 12.02 23.33
C LYS A 191 -0.53 11.65 23.10
N LYS A 192 -0.27 10.53 22.41
CA LYS A 192 1.10 10.11 22.07
C LYS A 192 1.81 11.13 21.18
N ILE A 193 1.12 11.71 20.21
CA ILE A 193 1.65 12.79 19.36
C ILE A 193 2.03 14.00 20.22
N LEU A 194 1.13 14.45 21.10
CA LEU A 194 1.40 15.58 22.00
C LEU A 194 2.57 15.31 22.96
N ASP A 195 2.69 14.08 23.47
CA ASP A 195 3.80 13.69 24.33
C ASP A 195 5.13 13.69 23.54
N GLN A 196 5.12 13.22 22.28
CA GLN A 196 6.29 13.25 21.40
C GLN A 196 6.68 14.69 20.99
N GLU A 197 5.71 15.55 20.70
CA GLU A 197 5.95 16.97 20.39
C GLU A 197 6.60 17.69 21.59
N LYS A 198 6.14 17.40 22.82
CA LYS A 198 6.77 17.91 24.04
C LYS A 198 8.19 17.40 24.20
N GLU A 199 8.42 16.10 23.99
CA GLU A 199 9.76 15.52 24.08
C GLU A 199 10.73 16.11 23.06
N ILE A 200 10.28 16.34 21.82
CA ILE A 200 11.06 17.03 20.79
C ILE A 200 11.41 18.45 21.26
N THR A 201 10.43 19.20 21.73
CA THR A 201 10.64 20.58 22.20
C THR A 201 11.62 20.63 23.39
N GLU A 202 11.51 19.68 24.32
CA GLU A 202 12.44 19.56 25.45
C GLU A 202 13.85 19.18 25.02
N LEU A 203 14.00 18.30 24.02
CA LEU A 203 15.29 17.92 23.46
C LEU A 203 15.92 19.08 22.69
N GLU A 204 15.15 19.82 21.90
CA GLU A 204 15.60 21.03 21.21
C GLU A 204 16.07 22.08 22.21
N ALA A 205 15.29 22.36 23.25
CA ALA A 205 15.67 23.28 24.32
C ALA A 205 16.95 22.82 25.06
N LYS A 206 17.10 21.50 25.32
CA LYS A 206 18.34 20.96 25.91
C LYS A 206 19.54 21.12 24.99
N ILE A 207 19.37 20.90 23.68
CA ILE A 207 20.43 21.10 22.69
C ILE A 207 20.83 22.57 22.62
N GLU A 208 19.86 23.48 22.67
CA GLU A 208 20.10 24.92 22.65
C GLU A 208 20.81 25.39 23.93
N ILE A 209 20.37 24.94 25.11
CA ILE A 209 21.05 25.21 26.38
C ILE A 209 22.49 24.66 26.38
N GLN A 210 22.70 23.45 25.87
CA GLN A 210 24.03 22.85 25.74
C GLN A 210 24.92 23.62 24.76
N ALA A 211 24.38 24.05 23.63
CA ALA A 211 25.09 24.87 22.65
C ALA A 211 25.51 26.21 23.27
N VAL A 212 24.57 26.95 23.88
CA VAL A 212 24.85 28.23 24.55
C VAL A 212 25.84 28.08 25.69
N SER A 213 25.75 27.01 26.50
CA SER A 213 26.69 26.76 27.61
C SER A 213 28.13 26.52 27.14
N LYS A 214 28.32 26.08 25.90
CA LYS A 214 29.63 25.88 25.26
C LYS A 214 30.05 27.08 24.41
N GLY A 215 29.27 28.16 24.40
CA GLY A 215 29.51 29.34 23.54
C GLY A 215 29.29 29.07 22.04
N LEU A 216 28.61 27.96 21.70
CA LEU A 216 28.38 27.53 20.32
C LEU A 216 26.98 27.94 19.86
N THR A 217 26.84 28.25 18.58
CA THR A 217 25.52 28.29 17.93
C THR A 217 24.90 26.88 17.86
N PRO A 218 23.56 26.75 17.73
CA PRO A 218 22.92 25.44 17.58
C PRO A 218 23.49 24.61 16.41
N ASP A 219 23.81 25.26 15.30
CA ASP A 219 24.39 24.62 14.11
C ASP A 219 25.83 24.15 14.37
N GLU A 220 26.66 24.96 15.04
CA GLU A 220 28.01 24.58 15.43
C GLU A 220 28.00 23.42 16.43
N HIS A 221 27.10 23.45 17.42
CA HIS A 221 26.95 22.36 18.38
C HIS A 221 26.50 21.05 17.70
N ALA A 222 25.57 21.12 16.75
CA ALA A 222 25.15 19.97 15.97
C ALA A 222 26.29 19.41 15.08
N PHE A 223 27.10 20.29 14.50
CA PHE A 223 28.29 19.91 13.74
C PHE A 223 29.35 19.23 14.63
N VAL A 224 29.73 19.86 15.76
CA VAL A 224 30.70 19.32 16.72
C VAL A 224 30.25 17.95 17.23
N LYS A 225 28.98 17.80 17.63
CA LYS A 225 28.43 16.52 18.09
C LYS A 225 28.48 15.44 17.02
N ARG A 226 28.28 15.79 15.75
CA ARG A 226 28.41 14.85 14.62
C ARG A 226 29.86 14.40 14.45
N ILE A 227 30.82 15.32 14.53
CA ILE A 227 32.26 15.00 14.45
C ILE A 227 32.71 14.16 15.67
N GLU A 228 32.25 14.49 16.87
CA GLU A 228 32.50 13.69 18.08
C GLU A 228 31.92 12.27 17.95
N ALA A 229 30.71 12.12 17.41
CA ALA A 229 30.12 10.80 17.16
C ALA A 229 30.95 9.98 16.15
N HIS A 230 31.44 10.62 15.08
CA HIS A 230 32.35 9.97 14.14
C HIS A 230 33.68 9.58 14.78
N ARG A 231 34.25 10.43 15.64
CA ARG A 231 35.46 10.12 16.41
C ARG A 231 35.27 8.86 17.27
N VAL A 232 34.17 8.77 18.02
CA VAL A 232 33.85 7.60 18.85
C VAL A 232 33.70 6.34 18.00
N LEU A 233 33.04 6.43 16.85
CA LEU A 233 32.86 5.29 15.94
C LEU A 233 34.20 4.79 15.37
N VAL A 234 35.06 5.71 14.93
CA VAL A 234 36.40 5.37 14.44
C VAL A 234 37.23 4.75 15.57
N GLN A 235 37.21 5.34 16.76
CA GLN A 235 37.93 4.80 17.92
C GLN A 235 37.45 3.40 18.29
N GLY A 236 36.14 3.15 18.35
CA GLY A 236 35.59 1.82 18.62
C GLY A 236 35.98 0.79 17.56
N SER A 237 36.00 1.20 16.28
CA SER A 237 36.43 0.33 15.18
C SER A 237 37.92 0.00 15.26
N LEU A 238 38.76 0.93 15.73
CA LEU A 238 40.19 0.69 15.94
C LEU A 238 40.44 -0.23 17.12
N ILE A 239 39.71 -0.06 18.24
CA ILE A 239 39.79 -0.94 19.42
C ILE A 239 39.43 -2.38 19.04
N ALA A 240 38.39 -2.59 18.24
CA ALA A 240 38.00 -3.92 17.78
C ALA A 240 39.08 -4.64 16.93
N LEU A 241 40.01 -3.88 16.34
CA LEU A 241 41.14 -4.42 15.58
C LEU A 241 42.42 -4.58 16.41
N GLU A 242 42.39 -4.22 17.71
CA GLU A 242 43.52 -4.42 18.59
C GLU A 242 43.80 -5.91 18.79
N PRO A 243 45.08 -6.32 18.82
CA PRO A 243 45.43 -7.73 18.99
C PRO A 243 44.82 -8.38 20.24
N ASN A 244 44.64 -7.61 21.31
CA ASN A 244 44.05 -8.08 22.56
C ASN A 244 42.55 -8.37 22.40
N GLU A 245 41.79 -7.44 21.80
CA GLU A 245 40.35 -7.60 21.55
C GLU A 245 40.08 -8.71 20.53
N LEU A 246 40.87 -8.78 19.46
CA LEU A 246 40.79 -9.88 18.49
C LEU A 246 41.08 -11.25 19.11
N SER A 247 41.94 -11.32 20.13
CA SER A 247 42.24 -12.57 20.85
C SER A 247 41.11 -12.97 21.81
N ILE A 248 40.29 -12.02 22.27
CA ILE A 248 39.09 -12.26 23.07
C ILE A 248 37.95 -12.76 22.16
N GLU A 249 37.76 -12.12 21.00
CA GLU A 249 36.71 -12.49 20.03
C GLU A 249 37.02 -13.80 19.29
N PHE A 250 38.30 -14.04 18.98
CA PHE A 250 38.78 -15.27 18.37
C PHE A 250 39.78 -15.97 19.31
N PRO A 251 39.31 -16.85 20.21
CA PRO A 251 40.15 -17.50 21.23
C PRO A 251 41.13 -18.56 20.66
N ILE A 252 41.31 -18.60 19.35
CA ILE A 252 42.22 -19.49 18.63
C ILE A 252 43.33 -18.63 18.03
N GLU A 253 44.55 -19.15 17.98
CA GLU A 253 45.68 -18.44 17.38
C GLU A 253 45.36 -18.05 15.92
N LEU A 254 45.42 -16.74 15.63
CA LEU A 254 45.10 -16.21 14.30
C LEU A 254 45.96 -16.88 13.23
N THR A 255 45.33 -17.37 12.16
CA THR A 255 46.07 -17.96 11.04
C THR A 255 46.94 -16.90 10.33
N PRO A 256 48.02 -17.28 9.62
CA PRO A 256 48.83 -16.34 8.85
C PRO A 256 48.03 -15.49 7.85
N ARG A 257 46.96 -16.05 7.26
CA ARG A 257 46.07 -15.30 6.35
C ARG A 257 45.24 -14.26 7.10
N MET A 258 44.69 -14.60 8.26
CA MET A 258 43.93 -13.66 9.10
C MET A 258 44.83 -12.53 9.60
N ARG A 259 46.06 -12.85 10.05
CA ARG A 259 47.07 -11.85 10.42
C ARG A 259 47.40 -10.91 9.26
N ALA A 260 47.62 -11.46 8.05
CA ALA A 260 47.88 -10.67 6.86
C ALA A 260 46.71 -9.74 6.51
N THR A 261 45.46 -10.22 6.62
CA THR A 261 44.26 -9.39 6.39
C THR A 261 44.17 -8.26 7.41
N VAL A 262 44.32 -8.54 8.71
CA VAL A 262 44.28 -7.50 9.75
C VAL A 262 45.37 -6.46 9.52
N ILE A 263 46.61 -6.89 9.28
CA ILE A 263 47.74 -5.98 9.00
C ILE A 263 47.47 -5.14 7.76
N SER A 264 46.97 -5.74 6.68
CA SER A 264 46.64 -5.02 5.44
C SER A 264 45.51 -4.01 5.65
N THR A 265 44.48 -4.35 6.43
CA THR A 265 43.36 -3.46 6.76
C THR A 265 43.82 -2.28 7.60
N VAL A 266 44.60 -2.52 8.67
CA VAL A 266 45.15 -1.45 9.52
C VAL A 266 46.11 -0.56 8.73
N HIS A 267 46.93 -1.15 7.86
CA HIS A 267 47.83 -0.38 6.98
C HIS A 267 47.05 0.52 6.02
N ASN A 268 45.96 0.01 5.43
CA ASN A 268 45.10 0.80 4.56
C ASN A 268 44.43 1.96 5.33
N LEU A 269 43.85 1.69 6.50
CA LEU A 269 43.25 2.71 7.37
C LEU A 269 44.26 3.81 7.73
N LYS A 270 45.49 3.44 8.09
CA LYS A 270 46.57 4.40 8.35
C LYS A 270 46.80 5.35 7.16
N MET A 271 46.89 4.80 5.95
CA MET A 271 47.12 5.61 4.74
C MET A 271 45.96 6.56 4.45
N GLN A 272 44.71 6.11 4.65
CA GLN A 272 43.54 6.95 4.44
C GLN A 272 43.43 8.07 5.48
N ILE A 273 43.67 7.76 6.76
CA ILE A 273 43.67 8.75 7.86
C ILE A 273 44.73 9.82 7.62
N LEU A 274 45.95 9.44 7.23
CA LEU A 274 47.02 10.40 6.93
C LEU A 274 46.66 11.29 5.73
N ALA A 275 46.14 10.72 4.65
CA ALA A 275 45.72 11.50 3.48
C ALA A 275 44.57 12.47 3.80
N LEU A 276 43.62 12.05 4.65
CA LEU A 276 42.54 12.91 5.14
C LEU A 276 43.08 14.04 6.01
N TYR A 277 43.99 13.72 6.95
CA TYR A 277 44.66 14.70 7.80
C TYR A 277 45.37 15.78 6.96
N ASP A 278 46.21 15.38 5.99
CA ASP A 278 46.93 16.31 5.13
C ASP A 278 45.97 17.22 4.35
N THR A 279 44.85 16.67 3.86
CA THR A 279 43.82 17.43 3.15
C THR A 279 43.12 18.43 4.08
N VAL A 280 42.74 18.00 5.29
CA VAL A 280 42.09 18.85 6.29
C VAL A 280 43.02 19.98 6.74
N VAL A 281 44.28 19.68 7.05
CA VAL A 281 45.28 20.69 7.43
C VAL A 281 45.50 21.70 6.30
N THR A 282 45.52 21.25 5.05
CA THR A 282 45.71 22.14 3.89
C THR A 282 44.51 23.04 3.63
N GLU A 283 43.29 22.52 3.73
CA GLU A 283 42.06 23.23 3.33
C GLU A 283 41.42 24.02 4.50
N ILE A 284 41.55 23.52 5.72
CA ILE A 284 40.88 24.06 6.93
C ILE A 284 41.90 24.73 7.87
N GLY A 285 43.17 24.36 7.80
CA GLY A 285 44.26 24.90 8.62
C GLY A 285 44.79 23.89 9.64
N ASP A 286 46.01 24.15 10.11
CA ASP A 286 46.66 23.31 11.12
C ASP A 286 45.92 23.42 12.46
N PRO A 287 45.55 22.31 13.12
CA PRO A 287 44.95 22.35 14.46
C PRO A 287 45.81 23.09 15.49
N VAL A 288 47.14 23.13 15.30
CA VAL A 288 48.10 23.89 16.13
C VAL A 288 48.09 25.39 15.80
N MET A 289 47.34 25.84 14.79
CA MET A 289 47.18 27.26 14.46
C MET A 289 45.85 27.84 14.94
N ASN A 290 45.06 27.07 15.69
CA ASN A 290 43.81 27.52 16.30
C ASN A 290 44.07 27.92 17.77
N PRO A 291 44.12 29.23 18.11
CA PRO A 291 44.62 29.70 19.41
C PRO A 291 43.87 29.14 20.63
N GLU A 292 42.60 28.77 20.44
CA GLU A 292 41.71 28.28 21.50
C GLU A 292 41.93 26.79 21.82
N LEU A 293 42.47 25.99 20.89
CA LEU A 293 42.73 24.54 21.06
C LEU A 293 44.19 24.25 21.46
N LEU A 294 45.06 25.24 21.34
CA LEU A 294 46.49 25.14 21.64
C LEU A 294 46.75 24.77 23.10
N GLU A 295 46.06 25.43 24.04
CA GLU A 295 46.26 25.17 25.47
C GLU A 295 45.81 23.76 25.90
N GLU A 296 44.74 23.23 25.30
CA GLU A 296 44.26 21.88 25.60
C GLU A 296 45.16 20.81 24.96
N TYR A 297 45.65 21.06 23.75
CA TYR A 297 46.58 20.18 23.06
C TYR A 297 47.96 20.14 23.73
N GLU A 298 48.47 21.28 24.20
CA GLU A 298 49.72 21.36 24.97
C GLU A 298 49.62 20.64 26.32
N ARG A 299 48.47 20.74 27.01
CA ARG A 299 48.21 19.97 28.24
C ARG A 299 48.16 18.48 27.98
N TRP A 300 47.45 18.06 26.93
CA TRP A 300 47.36 16.64 26.56
C TRP A 300 48.73 16.07 26.16
N GLU A 301 49.54 16.79 25.37
CA GLU A 301 50.89 16.35 25.04
C GLU A 301 51.81 16.27 26.27
N ALA A 302 51.66 17.17 27.23
CA ALA A 302 52.42 17.14 28.49
C ALA A 302 52.03 15.93 29.36
N GLU A 303 50.76 15.54 29.36
CA GLU A 303 50.27 14.33 30.06
C GLU A 303 50.72 13.03 29.40
N GLN A 304 50.92 13.01 28.08
CA GLN A 304 51.41 11.81 27.36
C GLN A 304 52.94 11.66 27.39
N LYS A 305 53.67 12.75 27.61
CA LYS A 305 55.14 12.77 27.68
C LYS A 305 55.70 12.71 29.11
N GLY A 306 54.84 12.70 30.13
CA GLY A 306 55.17 12.45 31.53
C GLY A 306 54.95 10.98 31.91
#